data_AF-A0A286DY10-F1
#
_entry.id   AF-A0A286DY10-F1
#
_cell.length_a   1.000
_cell.length_b   1.000
_cell.length_c   1.000
_cell.angle_alpha   90.00
_cell.angle_beta   90.00
_cell.angle_gamma   90.00
#
_symmetry.space_group_name_H-M   'P 1'
#
loop_
_entity.id
_entity.type
_entity.pdbx_description
1 polymer ?
#
loop_
_entity_poly.entity_id
_entity_poly.type
_entity_poly.pdbx_seq_one_letter_code
_entity_poly.pdbx_strand_id
1 'polypeptide(L)'
;MRTPADDPRYQAGNGRPRRPYPHSPEPSKLDDGRVRKLHLVLRRSGIVEELEERFATLPGPRGYPVGLVLLGLVCACYEKASTNLDDTFETITFGISDRLRTELGVPTCDIEDQDAVNALYNRFHRAWSRLVKILDPVPHERRSRMPRAEGRKVAAAWNGPACEPARPRLEELANRLVTTPVRIAFAKGLMRHWHGDIVIDTTAVPSWARPHARKRSSLEASANWHYKGGGDKEFGYSATLAIAAHADPARAGRYPQLTLGMVLHTPQKDMGRYAQYVSMSLSRLTHLCGFAVADRAYIKLYPQDFHQPLRALGFMPVLDLTKGQVGFEGHHQGAIAKAGRLFCPRTPRPLLDLYQRIRDAKNERERIPLREQLREVESYALVRKATADERGNERYSCPAAKLNCAWAAEREQRSSRKSTQAPAVIDLEDPRSRMAHPAGRPTVAVPKVPFGERPKCCDQSSVTVQVHVMPRMRQDLPWQSTSWALVYQTLRSHIEGGNGPLKSVDAALHAREKRQPRGRVAQSLLAAITVMVENIIELERYRRASKDSARTVLDLEADEVLIPYPASSGASEPTGGAISRSP
;
A
#
# COMPACT_ATOMS: atom_id res chain seq x y z
N MET A 1 -41.95 -5.72 39.71
CA MET A 1 -40.65 -5.55 39.02
C MET A 1 -39.88 -6.86 39.16
N ARG A 2 -39.65 -7.60 38.06
CA ARG A 2 -38.79 -8.80 38.10
C ARG A 2 -37.36 -8.35 38.38
N THR A 3 -36.74 -8.91 39.40
CA THR A 3 -35.31 -8.71 39.69
C THR A 3 -34.47 -9.30 38.55
N PRO A 4 -33.26 -8.78 38.28
CA PRO A 4 -32.34 -9.35 37.27
C PRO A 4 -31.95 -10.82 37.51
N ALA A 5 -32.30 -11.40 38.67
CA ALA A 5 -31.96 -12.75 39.07
C ALA A 5 -32.85 -13.84 38.42
N ASP A 6 -34.11 -13.52 38.09
CA ASP A 6 -35.09 -14.49 37.55
C ASP A 6 -35.33 -14.36 36.04
N ASP A 7 -34.61 -13.44 35.40
CA ASP A 7 -34.72 -13.20 33.97
C ASP A 7 -33.77 -14.14 33.20
N PRO A 8 -34.27 -15.06 32.35
CA PRO A 8 -33.44 -16.02 31.62
C PRO A 8 -32.41 -15.36 30.69
N ARG A 9 -32.58 -14.08 30.38
CA ARG A 9 -31.66 -13.26 29.59
C ARG A 9 -30.39 -12.90 30.34
N TYR A 10 -30.35 -13.04 31.66
CA TYR A 10 -29.22 -12.69 32.50
C TYR A 10 -28.55 -13.93 33.11
N GLN A 11 -27.25 -13.82 33.38
CA GLN A 11 -26.49 -14.85 34.08
C GLN A 11 -26.83 -14.81 35.57
N ALA A 12 -27.07 -16.00 36.14
CA ALA A 12 -27.32 -16.14 37.56
C ALA A 12 -26.13 -15.58 38.38
N GLY A 13 -26.42 -14.70 39.34
CA GLY A 13 -25.46 -14.20 40.33
C GLY A 13 -24.62 -12.99 39.94
N ASN A 14 -24.52 -12.60 38.66
CA ASN A 14 -23.74 -11.41 38.26
C ASN A 14 -24.55 -10.38 37.46
N GLY A 15 -25.82 -10.67 37.12
CA GLY A 15 -26.71 -9.75 36.43
C GLY A 15 -26.21 -9.30 35.05
N ARG A 16 -25.26 -10.02 34.44
CA ARG A 16 -24.77 -9.74 33.08
C ARG A 16 -25.67 -10.43 32.05
N PRO A 17 -26.05 -9.75 30.95
CA PRO A 17 -26.82 -10.39 29.90
C PRO A 17 -26.05 -11.58 29.30
N ARG A 18 -26.74 -12.70 29.07
CA ARG A 18 -26.21 -13.86 28.34
C ARG A 18 -26.00 -13.43 26.89
N ARG A 19 -24.79 -13.56 26.34
CA ARG A 19 -24.53 -13.27 24.93
C ARG A 19 -24.96 -14.46 24.04
N PRO A 20 -25.49 -14.21 22.83
CA PRO A 20 -25.57 -12.93 22.13
C PRO A 20 -26.96 -12.32 22.26
N TYR A 21 -27.10 -11.38 23.19
CA TYR A 21 -28.33 -10.65 23.52
C TYR A 21 -28.04 -9.15 23.47
N PRO A 22 -29.03 -8.29 23.14
CA PRO A 22 -28.80 -6.85 23.11
C PRO A 22 -28.29 -6.33 24.46
N HIS A 23 -27.30 -5.45 24.40
CA HIS A 23 -26.69 -4.85 25.58
C HIS A 23 -27.62 -3.95 26.37
N SER A 24 -28.75 -3.55 25.79
CA SER A 24 -29.78 -2.72 26.39
C SER A 24 -31.17 -3.23 26.01
N PRO A 25 -32.19 -3.07 26.88
CA PRO A 25 -33.57 -3.50 26.60
C PRO A 25 -34.16 -2.80 25.36
N GLU A 26 -33.68 -1.60 25.04
CA GLU A 26 -33.88 -0.93 23.76
C GLU A 26 -32.53 -0.86 23.02
N PRO A 27 -32.25 -1.77 22.07
CA PRO A 27 -31.03 -1.66 21.27
C PRO A 27 -31.06 -0.35 20.47
N SER A 28 -29.92 0.34 20.41
CA SER A 28 -29.76 1.54 19.58
C SER A 28 -30.17 1.22 18.15
N LYS A 29 -31.25 1.82 17.67
CA LYS A 29 -31.74 1.59 16.31
C LYS A 29 -30.81 2.29 15.32
N LEU A 30 -30.23 1.51 14.44
CA LEU A 30 -29.56 1.98 13.23
C LEU A 30 -30.54 2.75 12.36
N ASP A 31 -30.08 3.85 11.78
CA ASP A 31 -30.85 4.55 10.75
C ASP A 31 -31.01 3.65 9.51
N ASP A 32 -32.25 3.33 9.14
CA ASP A 32 -32.54 2.45 8.01
C ASP A 32 -31.95 3.00 6.70
N GLY A 33 -31.94 4.34 6.54
CA GLY A 33 -31.33 4.99 5.38
C GLY A 33 -29.84 4.67 5.27
N ARG A 34 -29.13 4.77 6.39
CA ARG A 34 -27.71 4.39 6.49
C ARG A 34 -27.46 2.91 6.23
N VAL A 35 -28.29 2.00 6.75
CA VAL A 35 -28.11 0.56 6.50
C VAL A 35 -28.30 0.25 5.01
N ARG A 36 -29.30 0.84 4.33
CA ARG A 36 -29.50 0.67 2.89
C ARG A 36 -28.29 1.16 2.08
N LYS A 37 -27.73 2.29 2.49
CA LYS A 37 -26.50 2.87 1.91
C LYS A 37 -25.29 1.94 2.05
N LEU A 38 -25.04 1.42 3.25
CA LEU A 38 -23.96 0.46 3.50
C LEU A 38 -24.17 -0.85 2.72
N HIS A 39 -25.41 -1.33 2.67
CA HIS A 39 -25.77 -2.51 1.88
C HIS A 39 -25.52 -2.29 0.40
N LEU A 40 -25.87 -1.12 -0.14
CA LEU A 40 -25.61 -0.78 -1.54
C LEU A 40 -24.11 -0.77 -1.85
N VAL A 41 -23.27 -0.15 -1.00
CA VAL A 41 -21.81 -0.19 -1.19
C VAL A 41 -21.29 -1.62 -1.13
N LEU A 42 -21.75 -2.43 -0.17
CA LEU A 42 -21.36 -3.84 -0.09
C LEU A 42 -21.76 -4.61 -1.36
N ARG A 43 -22.97 -4.42 -1.89
CA ARG A 43 -23.40 -5.04 -3.15
C ARG A 43 -22.60 -4.57 -4.36
N ARG A 44 -22.22 -3.29 -4.42
CA ARG A 44 -21.38 -2.72 -5.50
C ARG A 44 -19.95 -3.28 -5.53
N SER A 45 -19.50 -3.93 -4.46
CA SER A 45 -18.27 -4.74 -4.48
C SER A 45 -18.43 -6.01 -5.33
N GLY A 46 -19.67 -6.49 -5.52
CA GLY A 46 -20.06 -7.73 -6.21
C GLY A 46 -19.65 -9.01 -5.48
N ILE A 47 -19.10 -8.92 -4.26
CA ILE A 47 -18.68 -10.12 -3.53
C ILE A 47 -19.89 -10.90 -3.00
N VAL A 48 -21.00 -10.22 -2.74
CA VAL A 48 -22.19 -10.84 -2.14
C VAL A 48 -22.77 -11.84 -3.13
N GLU A 49 -23.01 -11.40 -4.37
CA GLU A 49 -23.52 -12.24 -5.45
C GLU A 49 -22.59 -13.43 -5.74
N GLU A 50 -21.28 -13.19 -5.85
CA GLU A 50 -20.30 -14.26 -6.09
C GLU A 50 -20.26 -15.29 -4.95
N LEU A 51 -20.34 -14.83 -3.70
CA LEU A 51 -20.32 -15.73 -2.54
C LEU A 51 -21.64 -16.50 -2.42
N GLU A 52 -22.79 -15.86 -2.60
CA GLU A 52 -24.09 -16.56 -2.56
C GLU A 52 -24.19 -17.63 -3.66
N GLU A 53 -23.70 -17.35 -4.88
CA GLU A 53 -23.63 -18.33 -5.97
C GLU A 53 -22.76 -19.53 -5.59
N ARG A 54 -21.58 -19.30 -5.02
CA ARG A 54 -20.71 -20.36 -4.49
C ARG A 54 -21.40 -21.17 -3.41
N PHE A 55 -22.12 -20.52 -2.51
CA PHE A 55 -22.83 -21.19 -1.43
C PHE A 55 -24.02 -22.02 -1.90
N ALA A 56 -24.71 -21.59 -2.96
CA ALA A 56 -25.85 -22.30 -3.53
C ALA A 56 -25.48 -23.71 -4.00
N THR A 57 -24.23 -23.91 -4.43
CA THR A 57 -23.73 -25.23 -4.87
C THR A 57 -23.44 -26.22 -3.74
N LEU A 58 -23.46 -25.78 -2.48
CA LEU A 58 -23.03 -26.62 -1.36
C LEU A 58 -24.21 -27.34 -0.69
N PRO A 59 -24.07 -28.64 -0.37
CA PRO A 59 -25.13 -29.39 0.28
C PRO A 59 -25.37 -28.90 1.71
N GLY A 60 -26.62 -29.04 2.18
CA GLY A 60 -27.05 -28.75 3.55
C GLY A 60 -28.22 -27.77 3.62
N PRO A 61 -28.83 -27.62 4.81
CA PRO A 61 -29.98 -26.73 4.99
C PRO A 61 -29.59 -25.27 4.70
N ARG A 62 -30.56 -24.51 4.17
CA ARG A 62 -30.39 -23.06 3.97
C ARG A 62 -30.11 -22.40 5.33
N GLY A 63 -28.89 -21.87 5.45
CA GLY A 63 -28.41 -21.21 6.65
C GLY A 63 -28.93 -19.78 6.78
N TYR A 64 -28.25 -18.98 7.60
CA TYR A 64 -28.39 -17.53 7.54
C TYR A 64 -27.73 -17.02 6.23
N PRO A 65 -28.33 -16.10 5.47
CA PRO A 65 -27.74 -15.57 4.23
C PRO A 65 -26.35 -14.94 4.48
N VAL A 66 -25.39 -15.22 3.61
CA VAL A 66 -24.00 -14.75 3.76
C VAL A 66 -23.94 -13.24 3.51
N GLY A 67 -24.73 -12.73 2.57
CA GLY A 67 -24.87 -11.30 2.34
C GLY A 67 -25.29 -10.54 3.61
N LEU A 68 -26.19 -11.11 4.41
CA LEU A 68 -26.61 -10.50 5.68
C LEU A 68 -25.55 -10.60 6.77
N VAL A 69 -24.74 -11.67 6.80
CA VAL A 69 -23.57 -11.76 7.69
C VAL A 69 -22.56 -10.66 7.38
N LEU A 70 -22.26 -10.45 6.09
CA LEU A 70 -21.33 -9.41 5.64
C LEU A 70 -21.89 -8.00 5.89
N LEU A 71 -23.18 -7.78 5.62
CA LEU A 71 -23.84 -6.51 5.92
C LEU A 71 -23.80 -6.20 7.41
N GLY A 72 -24.12 -7.18 8.25
CA GLY A 72 -24.02 -7.04 9.69
C GLY A 72 -22.60 -6.66 10.13
N LEU A 73 -21.57 -7.29 9.57
CA LEU A 73 -20.17 -6.98 9.90
C LEU A 73 -19.82 -5.53 9.53
N VAL A 74 -20.28 -5.07 8.36
CA VAL A 74 -20.09 -3.67 7.93
C VAL A 74 -20.82 -2.71 8.88
N CYS A 75 -22.07 -2.97 9.23
CA CYS A 75 -22.86 -2.14 10.15
C CYS A 75 -22.26 -2.10 11.56
N ALA A 76 -21.86 -3.25 12.11
CA ALA A 76 -21.24 -3.33 13.43
C ALA A 76 -19.86 -2.68 13.45
N CYS A 77 -19.10 -2.78 12.36
CA CYS A 77 -17.83 -2.08 12.25
C CYS A 77 -18.03 -0.56 12.18
N TYR A 78 -19.04 -0.09 11.46
CA TYR A 78 -19.36 1.33 11.32
C TYR A 78 -19.86 1.94 12.65
N GLU A 79 -20.79 1.29 13.36
CA GLU A 79 -21.39 1.87 14.58
C GLU A 79 -20.61 1.56 15.87
N LYS A 80 -20.00 0.37 15.97
CA LYS A 80 -19.43 -0.14 17.22
C LYS A 80 -17.91 -0.35 17.18
N ALA A 81 -17.26 0.04 16.09
CA ALA A 81 -15.84 -0.23 15.84
C ALA A 81 -15.48 -1.71 16.06
N SER A 82 -16.38 -2.62 15.69
CA SER A 82 -16.28 -4.05 15.99
C SER A 82 -16.57 -4.94 14.80
N THR A 83 -15.76 -5.98 14.65
CA THR A 83 -15.95 -7.04 13.66
C THR A 83 -16.16 -8.41 14.34
N ASN A 84 -16.58 -8.39 15.61
CA ASN A 84 -16.98 -9.58 16.33
C ASN A 84 -18.35 -10.08 15.87
N LEU A 85 -18.53 -11.40 15.83
CA LEU A 85 -19.77 -12.01 15.36
C LEU A 85 -20.95 -11.74 16.31
N ASP A 86 -20.70 -11.61 17.61
CA ASP A 86 -21.74 -11.28 18.60
C ASP A 86 -22.30 -9.88 18.37
N ASP A 87 -21.40 -8.89 18.30
CA ASP A 87 -21.77 -7.49 18.06
C ASP A 87 -22.43 -7.35 16.69
N THR A 88 -21.97 -8.13 15.71
CA THR A 88 -22.58 -8.21 14.37
C THR A 88 -23.99 -8.74 14.41
N PHE A 89 -24.19 -9.90 15.05
CA PHE A 89 -25.48 -10.54 15.15
C PHE A 89 -26.49 -9.65 15.87
N GLU A 90 -26.07 -9.04 16.97
CA GLU A 90 -26.87 -8.08 17.72
C GLU A 90 -27.29 -6.90 16.83
N THR A 91 -26.35 -6.35 16.08
CA THR A 91 -26.57 -5.18 15.22
C THR A 91 -27.58 -5.46 14.11
N ILE A 92 -27.45 -6.58 13.40
CA ILE A 92 -28.32 -6.89 12.26
C ILE A 92 -29.66 -7.52 12.67
N THR A 93 -29.72 -8.23 13.80
CA THR A 93 -30.94 -8.93 14.23
C THR A 93 -31.83 -8.04 15.09
N PHE A 94 -31.23 -7.21 15.95
CA PHE A 94 -31.97 -6.40 16.92
C PHE A 94 -31.81 -4.89 16.69
N GLY A 95 -30.71 -4.46 16.05
CA GLY A 95 -30.39 -3.05 15.84
C GLY A 95 -31.11 -2.39 14.67
N ILE A 96 -31.80 -3.11 13.80
CA ILE A 96 -32.53 -2.53 12.65
C ILE A 96 -34.04 -2.55 12.85
N SER A 97 -34.76 -1.67 12.14
CA SER A 97 -36.24 -1.59 12.22
C SER A 97 -36.90 -2.87 11.69
N ASP A 98 -38.12 -3.18 12.16
CA ASP A 98 -38.86 -4.35 11.69
C ASP A 98 -39.17 -4.27 10.19
N ARG A 99 -39.45 -3.06 9.68
CA ARG A 99 -39.62 -2.81 8.25
C ARG A 99 -38.38 -3.24 7.46
N LEU A 100 -37.19 -2.84 7.91
CA LEU A 100 -35.94 -3.18 7.23
C LEU A 100 -35.60 -4.67 7.38
N ARG A 101 -35.94 -5.32 8.51
CA ARG A 101 -35.79 -6.78 8.66
C ARG A 101 -36.60 -7.53 7.61
N THR A 102 -37.85 -7.13 7.41
CA THR A 102 -38.72 -7.73 6.38
C THR A 102 -38.15 -7.49 4.98
N GLU A 103 -37.71 -6.27 4.67
CA GLU A 103 -37.11 -5.90 3.38
C GLU A 103 -35.85 -6.72 3.07
N LEU A 104 -34.97 -6.90 4.05
CA LEU A 104 -33.70 -7.63 3.90
C LEU A 104 -33.85 -9.15 4.07
N GLY A 105 -35.04 -9.65 4.45
CA GLY A 105 -35.26 -11.06 4.73
C GLY A 105 -34.46 -11.57 5.93
N VAL A 106 -34.23 -10.72 6.94
CA VAL A 106 -33.54 -11.10 8.18
C VAL A 106 -34.42 -12.07 8.96
N PRO A 107 -33.96 -13.30 9.26
CA PRO A 107 -34.76 -14.22 10.06
C PRO A 107 -34.99 -13.66 11.46
N THR A 108 -36.23 -13.75 11.94
CA THR A 108 -36.63 -13.29 13.27
C THR A 108 -36.79 -14.46 14.23
N CYS A 109 -36.73 -14.16 15.52
CA CYS A 109 -37.09 -15.07 16.60
C CYS A 109 -37.79 -14.28 17.70
N ASP A 110 -38.48 -14.98 18.60
CA ASP A 110 -38.88 -14.36 19.86
C ASP A 110 -37.61 -13.99 20.64
N ILE A 111 -37.53 -12.73 21.06
CA ILE A 111 -36.39 -12.18 21.79
C ILE A 111 -36.45 -12.61 23.27
N GLU A 112 -37.61 -13.00 23.78
CA GLU A 112 -37.75 -13.52 25.15
C GLU A 112 -37.35 -15.00 25.26
N ASP A 113 -37.39 -15.74 24.15
CA ASP A 113 -36.95 -17.13 24.06
C ASP A 113 -35.43 -17.24 23.80
N GLN A 114 -34.69 -17.53 24.85
CA GLN A 114 -33.23 -17.69 24.79
C GLN A 114 -32.78 -18.85 23.90
N ASP A 115 -33.55 -19.93 23.79
CA ASP A 115 -33.22 -21.07 22.95
C ASP A 115 -33.44 -20.73 21.47
N ALA A 116 -34.48 -19.97 21.17
CA ALA A 116 -34.70 -19.44 19.82
C ALA A 116 -33.58 -18.47 19.40
N VAL A 117 -33.16 -17.55 20.29
CA VAL A 117 -32.03 -16.64 20.04
C VAL A 117 -30.73 -17.43 19.82
N ASN A 118 -30.45 -18.43 20.66
CA ASN A 118 -29.27 -19.28 20.52
C ASN A 118 -29.30 -20.08 19.21
N ALA A 119 -30.46 -20.63 18.83
CA ALA A 119 -30.63 -21.36 17.57
C ALA A 119 -30.38 -20.44 16.36
N LEU A 120 -30.90 -19.21 16.41
CA LEU A 120 -30.71 -18.22 15.36
C LEU A 120 -29.23 -17.77 15.26
N TYR A 121 -28.59 -17.48 16.39
CA TYR A 121 -27.15 -17.17 16.41
C TYR A 121 -26.31 -18.34 15.89
N ASN A 122 -26.64 -19.57 16.26
CA ASN A 122 -25.95 -20.75 15.73
C ASN A 122 -26.09 -20.87 14.20
N ARG A 123 -27.23 -20.47 13.61
CA ARG A 123 -27.37 -20.37 12.15
C ARG A 123 -26.46 -19.28 11.57
N PHE A 124 -26.39 -18.12 12.21
CA PHE A 124 -25.51 -17.01 11.83
C PHE A 124 -24.03 -17.43 11.87
N HIS A 125 -23.57 -17.98 13.01
CA HIS A 125 -22.20 -18.45 13.20
C HIS A 125 -21.83 -19.57 12.21
N ARG A 126 -22.76 -20.48 11.90
CA ARG A 126 -22.56 -21.52 10.87
C ARG A 126 -22.38 -20.91 9.47
N ALA A 127 -23.13 -19.86 9.11
CA ALA A 127 -22.97 -19.17 7.83
C ALA A 127 -21.58 -18.54 7.70
N TRP A 128 -21.11 -17.83 8.74
CA TRP A 128 -19.74 -17.33 8.82
C TRP A 128 -18.68 -18.44 8.72
N SER A 129 -18.86 -19.52 9.50
CA SER A 129 -17.92 -20.64 9.52
C SER A 129 -17.81 -21.32 8.15
N ARG A 130 -18.94 -21.46 7.44
CA ARG A 130 -18.98 -21.96 6.05
C ARG A 130 -18.23 -21.02 5.12
N LEU A 131 -18.43 -19.70 5.23
CA LEU A 131 -17.77 -18.69 4.38
C LEU A 131 -16.26 -18.81 4.50
N VAL A 132 -15.76 -18.80 5.73
CA VAL A 132 -14.33 -18.94 6.01
C VAL A 132 -13.81 -20.26 5.45
N LYS A 133 -14.51 -21.37 5.67
CA LYS A 133 -14.08 -22.70 5.21
C LYS A 133 -13.97 -22.81 3.69
N ILE A 134 -14.90 -22.21 2.94
CA ILE A 134 -14.91 -22.27 1.46
C ILE A 134 -13.75 -21.49 0.86
N LEU A 135 -13.39 -20.37 1.47
CA LEU A 135 -12.32 -19.50 1.01
C LEU A 135 -10.94 -19.93 1.52
N ASP A 136 -10.87 -20.98 2.33
CA ASP A 136 -9.67 -21.41 3.02
C ASP A 136 -8.99 -22.58 2.29
N PRO A 137 -7.88 -22.32 1.57
CA PRO A 137 -7.16 -23.36 0.85
C PRO A 137 -6.40 -24.32 1.76
N VAL A 138 -6.15 -23.94 3.02
CA VAL A 138 -5.40 -24.77 3.99
C VAL A 138 -6.20 -24.84 5.29
N PRO A 139 -7.36 -25.54 5.27
CA PRO A 139 -8.18 -25.69 6.45
C PRO A 139 -7.39 -26.48 7.52
N HIS A 140 -7.50 -26.02 8.76
CA HIS A 140 -6.75 -26.58 9.89
C HIS A 140 -7.54 -26.44 11.19
N GLU A 141 -7.19 -27.24 12.20
CA GLU A 141 -7.84 -27.20 13.52
C GLU A 141 -7.60 -25.85 14.22
N ARG A 142 -8.68 -25.14 14.58
CA ARG A 142 -8.68 -23.78 15.14
C ARG A 142 -9.31 -23.69 16.52
N ARG A 143 -9.83 -24.80 17.05
CA ARG A 143 -10.38 -24.90 18.40
C ARG A 143 -9.31 -25.27 19.40
N SER A 144 -8.34 -26.09 19.00
CA SER A 144 -7.24 -26.55 19.85
C SER A 144 -5.87 -26.31 19.20
N ARG A 145 -4.82 -26.17 20.01
CA ARG A 145 -3.45 -25.91 19.53
C ARG A 145 -2.78 -27.21 19.07
N MET A 146 -2.54 -27.31 17.77
CA MET A 146 -1.80 -28.43 17.16
C MET A 146 -0.31 -28.46 17.56
N PRO A 147 0.37 -29.61 17.40
CA PRO A 147 1.83 -29.71 17.50
C PRO A 147 2.57 -28.71 16.60
N ARG A 148 3.73 -28.24 17.04
CA ARG A 148 4.50 -27.20 16.32
C ARG A 148 4.92 -27.65 14.92
N ALA A 149 5.22 -28.93 14.72
CA ALA A 149 5.61 -29.48 13.42
C ALA A 149 4.47 -29.39 12.39
N GLU A 150 3.25 -29.74 12.80
CA GLU A 150 2.05 -29.65 11.96
C GLU A 150 1.71 -28.20 11.63
N GLY A 151 1.76 -27.29 12.61
CA GLY A 151 1.54 -25.87 12.37
C GLY A 151 2.55 -25.24 11.40
N ARG A 152 3.80 -25.74 11.37
CA ARG A 152 4.78 -25.34 10.33
C ARG A 152 4.36 -25.78 8.94
N LYS A 153 3.77 -26.98 8.79
CA LYS A 153 3.24 -27.45 7.50
C LYS A 153 2.11 -26.55 7.00
N VAL A 154 1.18 -26.18 7.88
CA VAL A 154 0.08 -25.25 7.55
C VAL A 154 0.63 -23.88 7.13
N ALA A 155 1.58 -23.32 7.90
CA ALA A 155 2.20 -22.04 7.56
C ALA A 155 2.98 -22.08 6.24
N ALA A 156 3.67 -23.19 5.96
CA ALA A 156 4.39 -23.40 4.71
C ALA A 156 3.44 -23.55 3.53
N ALA A 157 2.34 -24.30 3.68
CA ALA A 157 1.33 -24.46 2.64
C ALA A 157 0.71 -23.11 2.25
N TRP A 158 0.35 -22.27 3.22
CA TRP A 158 -0.18 -20.92 2.99
C TRP A 158 0.77 -19.99 2.22
N ASN A 159 2.08 -20.16 2.40
CA ASN A 159 3.11 -19.34 1.75
C ASN A 159 3.76 -20.06 0.55
N GLY A 160 3.30 -21.27 0.23
CA GLY A 160 3.84 -22.11 -0.81
C GLY A 160 3.01 -22.08 -2.09
N PRO A 161 3.51 -22.72 -3.16
CA PRO A 161 2.87 -22.73 -4.48
C PRO A 161 1.47 -23.39 -4.48
N ALA A 162 1.22 -24.34 -3.57
CA ALA A 162 -0.08 -25.02 -3.47
C ALA A 162 -1.25 -24.06 -3.19
N CYS A 163 -1.00 -22.89 -2.57
CA CYS A 163 -2.01 -21.87 -2.32
C CYS A 163 -2.08 -20.77 -3.39
N GLU A 164 -1.23 -20.81 -4.42
CA GLU A 164 -1.21 -19.79 -5.48
C GLU A 164 -2.56 -19.57 -6.17
N PRO A 165 -3.42 -20.57 -6.41
CA PRO A 165 -4.72 -20.28 -7.04
C PRO A 165 -5.71 -19.58 -6.11
N ALA A 166 -5.69 -19.91 -4.81
CA ALA A 166 -6.68 -19.43 -3.85
C ALA A 166 -6.29 -18.11 -3.16
N ARG A 167 -4.99 -17.88 -2.95
CA ARG A 167 -4.48 -16.67 -2.27
C ARG A 167 -4.80 -15.38 -3.05
N PRO A 168 -4.48 -15.24 -4.36
CA PRO A 168 -4.86 -14.08 -5.16
C PRO A 168 -6.36 -13.84 -5.19
N ARG A 169 -7.17 -14.90 -5.12
CA ARG A 169 -8.64 -14.77 -5.04
C ARG A 169 -9.09 -14.15 -3.72
N LEU A 170 -8.52 -14.59 -2.60
CA LEU A 170 -8.79 -13.97 -1.30
C LEU A 170 -8.32 -12.51 -1.27
N GLU A 171 -7.14 -12.23 -1.84
CA GLU A 171 -6.59 -10.88 -1.99
C GLU A 171 -7.53 -10.01 -2.86
N GLU A 172 -8.07 -10.56 -3.94
CA GLU A 172 -9.04 -9.89 -4.82
C GLU A 172 -10.36 -9.59 -4.10
N LEU A 173 -10.96 -10.57 -3.42
CA LEU A 173 -12.19 -10.36 -2.66
C LEU A 173 -12.01 -9.29 -1.56
N ALA A 174 -10.89 -9.32 -0.85
CA ALA A 174 -10.55 -8.31 0.14
C ALA A 174 -10.36 -6.92 -0.49
N ASN A 175 -9.66 -6.82 -1.63
CA ASN A 175 -9.46 -5.54 -2.30
C ASN A 175 -10.74 -5.01 -2.95
N ARG A 176 -11.66 -5.86 -3.40
CA ARG A 176 -12.99 -5.42 -3.86
C ARG A 176 -13.75 -4.69 -2.77
N LEU A 177 -13.71 -5.16 -1.53
CA LEU A 177 -14.26 -4.43 -0.39
C LEU A 177 -13.56 -3.09 -0.18
N VAL A 178 -12.24 -3.10 -0.03
CA VAL A 178 -11.43 -1.90 0.26
C VAL A 178 -11.57 -0.82 -0.81
N THR A 179 -11.56 -1.23 -2.08
CA THR A 179 -11.58 -0.32 -3.24
C THR A 179 -12.98 0.11 -3.65
N THR A 180 -14.07 -0.48 -3.14
CA THR A 180 -15.42 -0.04 -3.54
C THR A 180 -15.69 1.42 -3.16
N PRO A 181 -15.42 1.88 -1.92
CA PRO A 181 -15.49 3.30 -1.59
C PRO A 181 -14.55 4.18 -2.44
N VAL A 182 -13.36 3.66 -2.80
CA VAL A 182 -12.40 4.36 -3.67
C VAL A 182 -12.98 4.54 -5.07
N ARG A 183 -13.55 3.49 -5.67
CA ARG A 183 -14.21 3.51 -6.98
C ARG A 183 -15.38 4.50 -7.00
N ILE A 184 -16.15 4.56 -5.91
CA ILE A 184 -17.20 5.58 -5.71
C ILE A 184 -16.59 6.99 -5.70
N ALA A 185 -15.47 7.20 -4.98
CA ALA A 185 -14.81 8.48 -4.91
C ALA A 185 -14.29 8.96 -6.29
N PHE A 186 -13.79 8.05 -7.12
CA PHE A 186 -13.43 8.35 -8.51
C PHE A 186 -14.66 8.68 -9.37
N ALA A 187 -15.72 7.86 -9.31
CA ALA A 187 -16.94 8.08 -10.07
C ALA A 187 -17.56 9.46 -9.76
N LYS A 188 -17.52 9.89 -8.49
CA LYS A 188 -18.01 11.19 -8.04
C LYS A 188 -17.00 12.35 -8.22
N GLY A 189 -15.86 12.12 -8.87
CA GLY A 189 -14.85 13.16 -9.12
C GLY A 189 -14.17 13.73 -7.86
N LEU A 190 -14.24 13.01 -6.73
CA LEU A 190 -13.61 13.42 -5.46
C LEU A 190 -12.09 13.34 -5.52
N MET A 191 -11.58 12.43 -6.34
CA MET A 191 -10.15 12.18 -6.53
C MET A 191 -9.53 13.04 -7.65
N ARG A 192 -10.26 14.01 -8.23
CA ARG A 192 -9.79 14.81 -9.40
C ARG A 192 -8.49 15.59 -9.17
N HIS A 193 -8.20 15.95 -7.93
CA HIS A 193 -6.98 16.69 -7.54
C HIS A 193 -5.84 15.77 -7.07
N TRP A 194 -6.06 14.46 -7.09
CA TRP A 194 -5.03 13.48 -6.75
C TRP A 194 -4.27 13.07 -8.03
N HIS A 195 -2.95 13.23 -8.00
CA HIS A 195 -2.09 13.03 -9.18
C HIS A 195 -1.35 11.68 -9.20
N GLY A 196 -1.83 10.72 -8.42
CA GLY A 196 -1.25 9.37 -8.41
C GLY A 196 -0.10 9.19 -7.41
N ASP A 197 0.19 10.12 -6.50
CA ASP A 197 1.21 9.85 -5.47
C ASP A 197 0.67 8.87 -4.43
N ILE A 198 1.47 7.87 -4.07
CA ILE A 198 1.10 6.86 -3.09
C ILE A 198 2.17 6.65 -2.04
N VAL A 199 1.72 6.05 -0.95
CA VAL A 199 2.62 5.51 0.05
C VAL A 199 2.26 4.08 0.38
N ILE A 200 3.29 3.25 0.42
CA ILE A 200 3.18 1.83 0.73
C ILE A 200 3.81 1.58 2.09
N ASP A 201 2.99 1.08 3.01
CA ASP A 201 3.45 0.73 4.34
C ASP A 201 2.89 -0.62 4.78
N THR A 202 3.62 -1.29 5.66
CA THR A 202 3.18 -2.55 6.26
C THR A 202 2.79 -2.30 7.71
N THR A 203 1.50 -2.40 8.02
CA THR A 203 0.99 -2.27 9.39
C THR A 203 0.77 -3.63 10.06
N ALA A 204 0.93 -3.68 11.38
CA ALA A 204 0.63 -4.86 12.18
C ALA A 204 -0.87 -5.06 12.29
N VAL A 205 -1.30 -6.32 12.14
CA VAL A 205 -2.68 -6.76 12.36
C VAL A 205 -2.65 -7.86 13.43
N PRO A 206 -2.67 -7.48 14.71
CA PRO A 206 -2.46 -8.42 15.81
C PRO A 206 -3.60 -9.45 15.88
N SER A 207 -3.26 -10.68 16.26
CA SER A 207 -4.24 -11.73 16.45
C SER A 207 -4.63 -11.87 17.93
N TRP A 208 -5.88 -12.30 18.17
CA TRP A 208 -6.33 -12.76 19.47
C TRP A 208 -5.61 -14.04 19.93
N ALA A 209 -5.12 -14.86 18.98
CA ALA A 209 -4.48 -16.12 19.30
C ALA A 209 -3.15 -15.95 20.02
N ARG A 210 -2.86 -16.86 20.96
CA ARG A 210 -1.55 -16.91 21.63
C ARG A 210 -0.43 -17.20 20.62
N PRO A 211 0.77 -16.63 20.78
CA PRO A 211 1.91 -16.91 19.93
C PRO A 211 2.31 -18.39 19.90
N HIS A 212 3.07 -18.77 18.88
CA HIS A 212 3.71 -20.09 18.79
C HIS A 212 4.56 -20.37 20.03
N ALA A 213 4.42 -21.57 20.61
CA ALA A 213 5.28 -22.08 21.67
C ALA A 213 6.22 -23.14 21.11
N ARG A 214 7.25 -23.55 21.88
CA ARG A 214 8.24 -24.55 21.46
C ARG A 214 7.59 -25.85 20.93
N LYS A 215 6.56 -26.35 21.63
CA LYS A 215 5.88 -27.62 21.29
C LYS A 215 4.54 -27.45 20.56
N ARG A 216 3.92 -26.27 20.62
CA ARG A 216 2.54 -26.03 20.16
C ARG A 216 2.45 -24.83 19.21
N SER A 217 1.76 -25.00 18.08
CA SER A 217 1.46 -23.89 17.17
C SER A 217 0.44 -22.93 17.77
N SER A 218 0.42 -21.69 17.29
CA SER A 218 -0.73 -20.81 17.47
C SER A 218 -1.95 -21.39 16.75
N LEU A 219 -3.14 -20.99 17.18
CA LEU A 219 -4.39 -21.24 16.44
C LEU A 219 -4.38 -20.52 15.08
N GLU A 220 -3.66 -19.40 15.00
CA GLU A 220 -3.26 -18.79 13.74
C GLU A 220 -1.93 -19.38 13.26
N ALA A 221 -1.98 -20.58 12.67
CA ALA A 221 -0.76 -21.29 12.27
C ALA A 221 0.14 -20.46 11.31
N SER A 222 -0.47 -19.70 10.41
CA SER A 222 0.20 -18.81 9.44
C SER A 222 0.60 -17.43 9.98
N ALA A 223 0.20 -17.04 11.19
CA ALA A 223 0.61 -15.78 11.81
C ALA A 223 2.06 -15.85 12.33
N ASN A 224 2.70 -14.70 12.45
CA ASN A 224 4.06 -14.60 12.99
C ASN A 224 4.27 -13.27 13.72
N TRP A 225 5.48 -13.06 14.25
CA TRP A 225 5.87 -11.77 14.83
C TRP A 225 6.07 -10.72 13.74
N HIS A 226 5.28 -9.64 13.82
CA HIS A 226 5.55 -8.40 13.13
C HIS A 226 6.41 -7.50 14.02
N TYR A 227 7.45 -6.90 13.46
CA TYR A 227 8.38 -6.04 14.18
C TYR A 227 8.15 -4.59 13.76
N LYS A 228 7.82 -3.73 14.72
CA LYS A 228 7.63 -2.30 14.51
C LYS A 228 8.96 -1.57 14.58
N GLY A 229 9.01 -0.36 14.02
CA GLY A 229 10.14 0.55 14.23
C GLY A 229 10.29 0.85 15.73
N GLY A 230 11.48 0.60 16.29
CA GLY A 230 11.74 0.76 17.73
C GLY A 230 11.95 -0.55 18.50
N GLY A 231 11.70 -1.71 17.89
CA GLY A 231 11.98 -3.03 18.48
C GLY A 231 10.78 -3.74 19.09
N ASP A 232 9.65 -3.04 19.22
CA ASP A 232 8.38 -3.64 19.63
C ASP A 232 7.89 -4.67 18.62
N LYS A 233 7.23 -5.72 19.13
CA LYS A 233 6.72 -6.81 18.31
C LYS A 233 5.30 -7.19 18.68
N GLU A 234 4.51 -7.48 17.66
CA GLU A 234 3.13 -7.94 17.80
C GLU A 234 2.93 -9.27 17.08
N PHE A 235 2.23 -10.20 17.71
CA PHE A 235 1.92 -11.48 17.10
C PHE A 235 0.64 -11.38 16.28
N GLY A 236 0.71 -11.73 15.00
CA GLY A 236 -0.43 -11.67 14.10
C GLY A 236 -0.02 -11.70 12.64
N TYR A 237 -0.74 -10.93 11.85
CA TYR A 237 -0.48 -10.74 10.43
C TYR A 237 0.09 -9.35 10.16
N SER A 238 0.50 -9.14 8.92
CA SER A 238 0.90 -7.84 8.40
C SER A 238 -0.04 -7.45 7.27
N ALA A 239 -0.51 -6.21 7.24
CA ALA A 239 -1.27 -5.67 6.13
C ALA A 239 -0.38 -4.68 5.37
N THR A 240 -0.08 -5.01 4.11
CA THR A 240 0.51 -4.04 3.17
C THR A 240 -0.61 -3.15 2.66
N LEU A 241 -0.51 -1.84 2.91
CA LEU A 241 -1.50 -0.83 2.54
C LEU A 241 -0.89 0.12 1.52
N ALA A 242 -1.68 0.47 0.50
CA ALA A 242 -1.39 1.60 -0.37
C ALA A 242 -2.32 2.76 0.01
N ILE A 243 -1.77 3.92 0.34
CA ILE A 243 -2.52 5.09 0.81
C ILE A 243 -2.35 6.22 -0.19
N ALA A 244 -3.45 6.92 -0.52
CA ALA A 244 -3.42 8.11 -1.35
C ALA A 244 -2.65 9.23 -0.64
N ALA A 245 -1.70 9.85 -1.33
CA ALA A 245 -0.87 10.91 -0.76
C ALA A 245 -0.58 11.99 -1.81
N HIS A 246 0.10 13.05 -1.39
CA HIS A 246 0.55 14.11 -2.27
C HIS A 246 1.97 14.56 -1.91
N ALA A 247 2.80 14.73 -2.92
CA ALA A 247 4.11 15.33 -2.77
C ALA A 247 4.05 16.85 -2.59
N ASP A 248 3.07 17.52 -3.21
CA ASP A 248 2.85 18.97 -3.11
C ASP A 248 1.85 19.31 -1.99
N PRO A 249 2.30 20.01 -0.92
CA PRO A 249 1.45 20.42 0.20
C PRO A 249 0.25 21.29 -0.20
N ALA A 250 0.29 22.00 -1.33
CA ALA A 250 -0.82 22.82 -1.80
C ALA A 250 -2.08 21.99 -2.13
N ARG A 251 -1.93 20.67 -2.28
CA ARG A 251 -3.02 19.71 -2.51
C ARG A 251 -3.64 19.16 -1.24
N ALA A 252 -3.10 19.49 -0.07
CA ALA A 252 -3.67 19.07 1.22
C ALA A 252 -5.15 19.47 1.33
N GLY A 253 -5.99 18.52 1.72
CA GLY A 253 -7.43 18.72 1.87
C GLY A 253 -8.22 18.87 0.56
N ARG A 254 -7.59 18.77 -0.62
CA ARG A 254 -8.31 18.87 -1.91
C ARG A 254 -8.97 17.57 -2.36
N TYR A 255 -8.62 16.45 -1.75
CA TYR A 255 -9.19 15.13 -2.02
C TYR A 255 -9.16 14.30 -0.70
N PRO A 256 -10.01 13.26 -0.56
CA PRO A 256 -10.05 12.42 0.64
C PRO A 256 -8.83 11.50 0.75
N GLN A 257 -8.29 11.32 1.96
CA GLN A 257 -7.10 10.48 2.16
C GLN A 257 -7.48 8.99 2.30
N LEU A 258 -7.73 8.33 1.17
CA LEU A 258 -8.22 6.95 1.14
C LEU A 258 -7.10 5.90 1.15
N THR A 259 -7.40 4.74 1.73
CA THR A 259 -6.63 3.51 1.52
C THR A 259 -7.05 2.90 0.18
N LEU A 260 -6.12 2.87 -0.76
CA LEU A 260 -6.31 2.48 -2.16
C LEU A 260 -6.18 0.97 -2.41
N GLY A 261 -5.63 0.23 -1.44
CA GLY A 261 -5.50 -1.22 -1.53
C GLY A 261 -4.93 -1.83 -0.26
N MET A 262 -5.20 -3.11 -0.04
CA MET A 262 -4.73 -3.85 1.14
C MET A 262 -4.43 -5.30 0.81
N VAL A 263 -3.31 -5.84 1.28
CA VAL A 263 -3.07 -7.29 1.31
C VAL A 263 -2.65 -7.73 2.70
N LEU A 264 -3.36 -8.73 3.27
CA LEU A 264 -3.01 -9.34 4.55
C LEU A 264 -2.17 -10.59 4.36
N HIS A 265 -0.99 -10.61 4.98
CA HIS A 265 0.01 -11.65 4.80
C HIS A 265 0.78 -12.01 6.08
N THR A 266 1.51 -13.12 6.01
CA THR A 266 2.47 -13.49 7.06
C THR A 266 3.59 -12.43 7.10
N PRO A 267 3.94 -11.91 8.29
CA PRO A 267 5.01 -10.93 8.43
C PRO A 267 6.33 -11.40 7.81
N GLN A 268 7.10 -10.47 7.23
CA GLN A 268 8.44 -10.67 6.62
C GLN A 268 8.50 -11.65 5.44
N LYS A 269 7.37 -12.08 4.89
CA LYS A 269 7.29 -12.90 3.68
C LYS A 269 6.83 -12.06 2.50
N ASP A 270 7.47 -12.22 1.34
CA ASP A 270 7.05 -11.74 0.02
C ASP A 270 6.54 -10.28 -0.06
N MET A 271 7.10 -9.36 0.74
CA MET A 271 6.64 -7.97 0.83
C MET A 271 6.60 -7.25 -0.54
N GLY A 272 7.54 -7.59 -1.43
CA GLY A 272 7.60 -7.02 -2.80
C GLY A 272 6.37 -7.38 -3.63
N ARG A 273 5.99 -8.67 -3.65
CA ARG A 273 4.78 -9.16 -4.34
C ARG A 273 3.54 -8.41 -3.88
N TYR A 274 3.37 -8.23 -2.57
CA TYR A 274 2.17 -7.58 -2.04
C TYR A 274 2.11 -6.09 -2.37
N ALA A 275 3.25 -5.39 -2.34
CA ALA A 275 3.34 -4.01 -2.81
C ALA A 275 3.07 -3.88 -4.33
N GLN A 276 3.57 -4.82 -5.12
CA GLN A 276 3.27 -4.90 -6.55
C GLN A 276 1.78 -5.13 -6.79
N TYR A 277 1.16 -6.04 -6.05
CA TYR A 277 -0.27 -6.34 -6.18
C TYR A 277 -1.14 -5.09 -5.94
N VAL A 278 -0.95 -4.40 -4.81
CA VAL A 278 -1.74 -3.19 -4.51
C VAL A 278 -1.50 -2.07 -5.54
N SER A 279 -0.27 -1.95 -6.03
CA SER A 279 0.09 -0.97 -7.07
C SER A 279 -0.55 -1.31 -8.42
N MET A 280 -0.58 -2.60 -8.80
CA MET A 280 -1.20 -3.09 -10.02
C MET A 280 -2.71 -2.89 -10.00
N SER A 281 -3.37 -3.22 -8.88
CA SER A 281 -4.82 -2.98 -8.72
C SER A 281 -5.17 -1.50 -8.91
N LEU A 282 -4.32 -0.61 -8.41
CA LEU A 282 -4.50 0.84 -8.56
C LEU A 282 -4.26 1.33 -10.00
N SER A 283 -3.29 0.76 -10.72
CA SER A 283 -2.98 1.13 -12.11
C SER A 283 -4.12 0.90 -13.09
N ARG A 284 -5.06 0.03 -12.71
CA ARG A 284 -6.25 -0.27 -13.50
C ARG A 284 -7.44 0.61 -13.15
N LEU A 285 -7.37 1.37 -12.05
CA LEU A 285 -8.38 2.37 -11.67
C LEU A 285 -8.08 3.74 -12.28
N THR A 286 -6.80 4.07 -12.45
CA THR A 286 -6.36 5.34 -13.05
C THR A 286 -4.96 5.21 -13.65
N HIS A 287 -4.63 6.08 -14.58
CA HIS A 287 -3.24 6.28 -15.00
C HIS A 287 -2.40 6.77 -13.82
N LEU A 288 -1.21 6.18 -13.65
CA LEU A 288 -0.32 6.46 -12.52
C LEU A 288 0.93 7.18 -13.02
N CYS A 289 1.16 8.37 -12.49
CA CYS A 289 2.31 9.21 -12.83
C CYS A 289 2.81 9.99 -11.60
N GLY A 290 2.80 9.36 -10.43
CA GLY A 290 3.15 9.98 -9.17
C GLY A 290 4.38 9.38 -8.50
N PHE A 291 4.76 9.97 -7.38
CA PHE A 291 5.81 9.45 -6.51
C PHE A 291 5.28 8.31 -5.64
N ALA A 292 6.10 7.28 -5.45
CA ALA A 292 5.80 6.18 -4.54
C ALA A 292 6.84 6.13 -3.42
N VAL A 293 6.39 6.31 -2.18
CA VAL A 293 7.24 6.18 -0.99
C VAL A 293 6.96 4.87 -0.28
N ALA A 294 8.00 4.26 0.28
CA ALA A 294 7.87 3.08 1.11
C ALA A 294 8.91 3.08 2.23
N ASP A 295 8.70 2.24 3.24
CA ASP A 295 9.67 2.04 4.32
C ASP A 295 11.00 1.46 3.78
N ARG A 296 12.10 1.70 4.52
CA ARG A 296 13.45 1.21 4.23
C ARG A 296 13.54 -0.31 4.14
N ALA A 297 12.55 -1.07 4.62
CA ALA A 297 12.49 -2.51 4.36
C ALA A 297 12.37 -2.83 2.85
N TYR A 298 11.62 -2.02 2.09
CA TYR A 298 11.38 -2.24 0.66
C TYR A 298 12.61 -2.02 -0.21
N ILE A 299 13.52 -1.12 0.19
CA ILE A 299 14.74 -0.87 -0.59
C ILE A 299 15.70 -2.07 -0.59
N LYS A 300 15.57 -2.96 0.40
CA LYS A 300 16.41 -4.16 0.53
C LYS A 300 15.94 -5.31 -0.37
N LEU A 301 14.71 -5.25 -0.87
CA LEU A 301 14.11 -6.28 -1.72
C LEU A 301 14.84 -6.41 -3.06
N TYR A 302 14.66 -7.54 -3.72
CA TYR A 302 15.21 -7.74 -5.05
C TYR A 302 14.58 -6.78 -6.06
N PRO A 303 15.34 -6.32 -7.08
CA PRO A 303 14.85 -5.36 -8.05
C PRO A 303 13.59 -5.82 -8.78
N GLN A 304 13.55 -7.09 -9.19
CA GLN A 304 12.42 -7.70 -9.90
C GLN A 304 11.14 -7.81 -9.06
N ASP A 305 11.25 -7.82 -7.73
CA ASP A 305 10.11 -8.05 -6.84
C ASP A 305 9.40 -6.74 -6.45
N PHE A 306 10.06 -5.59 -6.60
CA PHE A 306 9.52 -4.31 -6.13
C PHE A 306 9.89 -3.14 -7.05
N HIS A 307 11.18 -2.90 -7.26
CA HIS A 307 11.68 -1.69 -7.94
C HIS A 307 11.31 -1.62 -9.42
N GLN A 308 11.48 -2.73 -10.14
CA GLN A 308 11.18 -2.80 -11.58
C GLN A 308 9.67 -2.80 -11.84
N PRO A 309 8.83 -3.62 -11.15
CA PRO A 309 7.39 -3.57 -11.35
C PRO A 309 6.79 -2.20 -11.04
N LEU A 310 7.24 -1.53 -9.96
CA LEU A 310 6.72 -0.23 -9.58
C LEU A 310 7.00 0.84 -10.65
N ARG A 311 8.21 0.83 -11.22
CA ARG A 311 8.56 1.69 -12.36
C ARG A 311 7.82 1.35 -13.64
N ALA A 312 7.62 0.06 -13.92
CA ALA A 312 6.86 -0.38 -15.09
C ALA A 312 5.39 0.11 -15.05
N LEU A 313 4.84 0.32 -13.84
CA LEU A 313 3.53 0.93 -13.62
C LEU A 313 3.50 2.45 -13.74
N GLY A 314 4.66 3.12 -13.95
CA GLY A 314 4.74 4.58 -14.10
C GLY A 314 5.09 5.35 -12.81
N PHE A 315 5.28 4.66 -11.68
CA PHE A 315 5.67 5.33 -10.43
C PHE A 315 7.14 5.73 -10.40
N MET A 316 7.40 6.86 -9.73
CA MET A 316 8.74 7.36 -9.42
C MET A 316 9.07 7.04 -7.95
N PRO A 317 9.85 5.99 -7.64
CA PRO A 317 10.12 5.62 -6.26
C PRO A 317 11.00 6.66 -5.55
N VAL A 318 10.61 7.04 -4.34
CA VAL A 318 11.37 7.93 -3.45
C VAL A 318 11.67 7.17 -2.16
N LEU A 319 12.87 6.62 -2.05
CA LEU A 319 13.27 5.68 -1.01
C LEU A 319 14.54 6.15 -0.28
N ASP A 320 14.59 5.89 1.03
CA ASP A 320 15.77 6.18 1.83
C ASP A 320 16.83 5.08 1.71
N LEU A 321 18.05 5.47 1.32
CA LEU A 321 19.18 4.56 1.13
C LEU A 321 19.77 4.10 2.46
N THR A 322 20.12 2.81 2.54
CA THR A 322 20.84 2.21 3.69
C THR A 322 22.34 2.56 3.65
N LYS A 323 23.04 2.38 4.78
CA LYS A 323 24.50 2.63 4.86
C LYS A 323 25.31 1.85 3.81
N GLY A 324 25.02 0.57 3.64
CA GLY A 324 25.68 -0.26 2.63
C GLY A 324 25.40 0.16 1.19
N GLN A 325 24.20 0.69 0.92
CA GLN A 325 23.85 1.21 -0.41
C GLN A 325 24.53 2.54 -0.71
N VAL A 326 24.62 3.43 0.28
CA VAL A 326 25.33 4.71 0.13
C VAL A 326 26.83 4.49 -0.07
N GLY A 327 27.41 3.50 0.63
CA GLY A 327 28.82 3.15 0.51
C GLY A 327 29.17 2.40 -0.80
N PHE A 328 28.18 1.91 -1.55
CA PHE A 328 28.43 1.23 -2.81
C PHE A 328 28.88 2.23 -3.88
N GLU A 329 29.95 1.86 -4.57
CA GLU A 329 30.46 2.57 -5.74
C GLU A 329 30.74 1.57 -6.85
N GLY A 330 30.09 1.77 -7.99
CA GLY A 330 30.30 0.98 -9.20
C GLY A 330 30.83 1.85 -10.33
N HIS A 331 31.20 1.22 -11.44
CA HIS A 331 31.57 1.91 -12.66
C HIS A 331 30.79 1.35 -13.84
N HIS A 332 30.29 2.23 -14.71
CA HIS A 332 29.61 1.79 -15.93
C HIS A 332 29.84 2.77 -17.07
N GLN A 333 30.25 2.27 -18.25
CA GLN A 333 30.67 3.09 -19.40
C GLN A 333 31.68 4.20 -19.02
N GLY A 334 32.52 3.93 -18.01
CA GLY A 334 33.50 4.89 -17.49
C GLY A 334 32.94 5.95 -16.53
N ALA A 335 31.63 5.98 -16.27
CA ALA A 335 31.03 6.85 -15.26
C ALA A 335 31.05 6.18 -13.87
N ILE A 336 31.12 6.99 -12.81
CA ILE A 336 31.03 6.52 -11.42
C ILE A 336 29.55 6.39 -11.04
N ALA A 337 29.15 5.21 -10.59
CA ALA A 337 27.80 4.88 -10.20
C ALA A 337 27.70 4.89 -8.66
N LYS A 338 27.06 5.92 -8.09
CA LYS A 338 26.96 6.11 -6.63
C LYS A 338 25.61 6.71 -6.23
N ALA A 339 25.05 6.28 -5.10
CA ALA A 339 23.78 6.80 -4.56
C ALA A 339 22.62 6.89 -5.59
N GLY A 340 22.57 5.96 -6.55
CA GLY A 340 21.54 5.94 -7.59
C GLY A 340 21.79 6.82 -8.81
N ARG A 341 22.96 7.46 -8.92
CA ARG A 341 23.30 8.37 -10.02
C ARG A 341 24.63 8.04 -10.67
N LEU A 342 24.79 8.54 -11.90
CA LEU A 342 26.02 8.43 -12.67
C LEU A 342 26.75 9.77 -12.65
N PHE A 343 28.02 9.75 -12.28
CA PHE A 343 28.88 10.91 -12.17
C PHE A 343 30.06 10.82 -13.13
N CYS A 344 30.61 11.99 -13.46
CA CYS A 344 31.85 12.11 -14.19
C CYS A 344 32.97 11.32 -13.46
N PRO A 345 33.84 10.56 -14.17
CA PRO A 345 34.96 9.85 -13.54
C PRO A 345 35.95 10.77 -12.81
N ARG A 346 35.90 12.08 -13.08
CA ARG A 346 36.74 13.11 -12.45
C ARG A 346 36.00 13.90 -11.38
N THR A 347 34.89 13.38 -10.88
CA THR A 347 34.19 14.00 -9.74
C THR A 347 35.12 13.96 -8.52
N PRO A 348 35.37 15.10 -7.84
CA PRO A 348 36.21 15.15 -6.65
C PRO A 348 35.74 14.15 -5.58
N ARG A 349 36.68 13.39 -5.00
CA ARG A 349 36.36 12.39 -3.99
C ARG A 349 35.63 12.96 -2.76
N PRO A 350 36.03 14.13 -2.21
CA PRO A 350 35.32 14.72 -1.07
C PRO A 350 33.83 14.97 -1.33
N LEU A 351 33.47 15.30 -2.57
CA LEU A 351 32.08 15.50 -2.99
C LEU A 351 31.28 14.20 -3.02
N LEU A 352 31.88 13.10 -3.47
CA LEU A 352 31.24 11.77 -3.44
C LEU A 352 31.11 11.20 -2.03
N ASP A 353 32.04 11.56 -1.13
CA ASP A 353 32.02 11.12 0.27
C ASP A 353 30.97 11.89 1.11
N LEU A 354 30.43 13.01 0.60
CA LEU A 354 29.31 13.72 1.23
C LEU A 354 28.10 12.82 1.44
N TYR A 355 27.81 11.90 0.51
CA TYR A 355 26.70 10.96 0.68
C TYR A 355 26.84 10.13 1.96
N GLN A 356 28.05 9.66 2.25
CA GLN A 356 28.34 8.89 3.46
C GLN A 356 28.25 9.78 4.71
N ARG A 357 28.76 11.01 4.65
CA ARG A 357 28.65 11.99 5.75
C ARG A 357 27.20 12.33 6.08
N ILE A 358 26.35 12.55 5.07
CA ILE A 358 24.91 12.79 5.26
C ILE A 358 24.24 11.58 5.93
N ARG A 359 24.68 10.36 5.56
CA ARG A 359 24.13 9.14 6.13
C ARG A 359 24.56 8.93 7.59
N ASP A 360 25.80 9.24 7.92
CA ASP A 360 26.35 9.09 9.28
C ASP A 360 25.92 10.25 10.20
N ALA A 361 25.42 11.37 9.64
CA ALA A 361 24.83 12.47 10.40
C ALA A 361 23.63 11.99 11.24
N LYS A 362 23.65 12.33 12.53
CA LYS A 362 22.71 11.82 13.53
C LYS A 362 21.35 12.49 13.41
N ASN A 363 21.36 13.80 13.18
CA ASN A 363 20.16 14.64 13.27
C ASN A 363 19.96 15.48 12.00
N GLU A 364 18.73 15.96 11.78
CA GLU A 364 18.41 16.77 10.60
C GLU A 364 19.20 18.09 10.54
N ARG A 365 19.50 18.68 11.70
CA ARG A 365 20.33 19.91 11.81
C ARG A 365 21.74 19.72 11.22
N GLU A 366 22.32 18.53 11.35
CA GLU A 366 23.62 18.21 10.77
C GLU A 366 23.52 17.91 9.26
N ARG A 367 22.36 17.42 8.80
CA ARG A 367 22.13 17.07 7.39
C ARG A 367 21.91 18.30 6.51
N ILE A 368 21.22 19.32 7.00
CA ILE A 368 20.88 20.54 6.23
C ILE A 368 22.12 21.16 5.55
N PRO A 369 23.21 21.52 6.26
CA PRO A 369 24.38 22.13 5.62
C PRO A 369 25.08 21.17 4.64
N LEU A 370 25.05 19.86 4.90
CA LEU A 370 25.60 18.86 3.99
C LEU A 370 24.77 18.71 2.70
N ARG A 371 23.45 18.89 2.75
CA ARG A 371 22.58 18.90 1.57
C ARG A 371 22.81 20.11 0.68
N GLU A 372 23.16 21.25 1.27
CA GLU A 372 23.54 22.44 0.49
C GLU A 372 24.81 22.19 -0.31
N GLN A 373 25.82 21.54 0.30
CA GLN A 373 27.04 21.10 -0.39
C GLN A 373 26.75 20.05 -1.48
N LEU A 374 25.73 19.20 -1.28
CA LEU A 374 25.32 18.21 -2.28
C LEU A 374 24.87 18.86 -3.61
N ARG A 375 24.45 20.13 -3.61
CA ARG A 375 24.14 20.86 -4.85
C ARG A 375 25.35 21.01 -5.77
N GLU A 376 26.58 21.02 -5.22
CA GLU A 376 27.79 21.05 -6.04
C GLU A 376 28.03 19.71 -6.76
N VAL A 377 27.72 18.59 -6.08
CA VAL A 377 27.83 17.23 -6.63
C VAL A 377 26.99 17.07 -7.89
N GLU A 378 25.84 17.74 -7.95
CA GLU A 378 24.89 17.73 -9.07
C GLU A 378 25.48 18.28 -10.38
N SER A 379 26.47 19.18 -10.31
CA SER A 379 27.18 19.70 -11.48
C SER A 379 28.00 18.61 -12.18
N TYR A 380 28.42 17.59 -11.44
CA TYR A 380 29.21 16.45 -11.95
C TYR A 380 28.36 15.26 -12.37
N ALA A 381 27.05 15.29 -12.13
CA ALA A 381 26.13 14.22 -12.50
C ALA A 381 25.86 14.22 -14.01
N LEU A 382 25.94 13.05 -14.65
CA LEU A 382 25.57 12.89 -16.06
C LEU A 382 24.11 13.27 -16.27
N VAL A 383 23.83 13.89 -17.42
CA VAL A 383 22.49 14.39 -17.77
C VAL A 383 21.77 13.34 -18.61
N ARG A 384 20.59 12.90 -18.15
CA ARG A 384 19.71 11.99 -18.91
C ARG A 384 19.20 12.72 -20.15
N LYS A 385 19.49 12.18 -21.35
CA LYS A 385 19.06 12.73 -22.64
C LYS A 385 17.78 12.11 -23.16
N ALA A 386 17.59 10.82 -22.92
CA ALA A 386 16.42 10.08 -23.37
C ALA A 386 15.93 9.17 -22.25
N THR A 387 14.62 8.97 -22.20
CA THR A 387 13.98 7.94 -21.37
C THR A 387 14.39 6.54 -21.84
N ALA A 388 14.06 5.52 -21.05
CA ALA A 388 14.41 4.15 -21.40
C ALA A 388 13.72 3.71 -22.69
N ASP A 389 14.50 3.18 -23.64
CA ASP A 389 13.98 2.50 -24.83
C ASP A 389 13.27 1.18 -24.42
N GLU A 390 12.54 0.52 -25.33
CA GLU A 390 11.83 -0.77 -25.08
C GLU A 390 12.74 -1.86 -24.50
N ARG A 391 14.05 -1.80 -24.78
CA ARG A 391 15.07 -2.72 -24.26
C ARG A 391 15.62 -2.34 -22.87
N GLY A 392 15.07 -1.30 -22.25
CA GLY A 392 15.53 -0.78 -20.96
C GLY A 392 16.87 -0.05 -21.02
N ASN A 393 17.14 0.63 -22.13
CA ASN A 393 18.38 1.39 -22.35
C ASN A 393 18.11 2.89 -22.23
N GLU A 394 18.85 3.59 -21.37
CA GLU A 394 18.78 5.03 -21.21
C GLU A 394 20.03 5.70 -21.78
N ARG A 395 19.86 6.88 -22.37
CA ARG A 395 21.00 7.66 -22.88
C ARG A 395 21.38 8.75 -21.89
N TYR A 396 22.63 8.75 -21.47
CA TYR A 396 23.20 9.78 -20.61
C TYR A 396 24.27 10.54 -21.37
N SER A 397 24.42 11.83 -21.04
CA SER A 397 25.44 12.68 -21.61
C SER A 397 26.40 13.20 -20.56
N CYS A 398 27.63 13.44 -21.01
CA CYS A 398 28.66 14.08 -20.23
C CYS A 398 28.17 15.45 -19.73
N PRO A 399 28.39 15.80 -18.45
CA PRO A 399 27.98 17.11 -17.89
C PRO A 399 28.85 18.29 -18.35
N ALA A 400 29.52 18.18 -19.50
CA ALA A 400 30.42 19.20 -20.04
C ALA A 400 29.79 20.60 -20.15
N ALA A 401 28.48 20.70 -20.38
CA ALA A 401 27.78 21.98 -20.38
C ALA A 401 27.77 22.69 -19.02
N LYS A 402 28.03 21.96 -17.92
CA LYS A 402 28.05 22.47 -16.55
C LYS A 402 29.46 22.59 -15.96
N LEU A 403 30.47 22.10 -16.67
CA LEU A 403 31.84 21.97 -16.15
C LEU A 403 32.85 22.54 -17.16
N ASN A 404 33.90 23.19 -16.67
CA ASN A 404 35.05 23.50 -17.52
C ASN A 404 35.95 22.27 -17.60
N CYS A 405 35.86 21.54 -18.72
CA CYS A 405 36.61 20.31 -18.94
C CYS A 405 37.32 20.33 -20.30
N ALA A 406 38.65 20.27 -20.28
CA ALA A 406 39.45 20.30 -21.51
C ALA A 406 39.15 19.13 -22.47
N TRP A 407 38.90 17.92 -21.94
CA TRP A 407 38.52 16.77 -22.76
C TRP A 407 37.17 16.96 -23.47
N ALA A 408 36.23 17.67 -22.86
CA ALA A 408 34.95 17.95 -23.48
C ALA A 408 35.05 19.02 -24.59
N ALA A 409 35.84 20.07 -24.34
CA ALA A 409 36.11 21.11 -25.33
C ALA A 409 36.79 20.52 -26.59
N GLU A 410 37.78 19.64 -26.42
CA GLU A 410 38.43 18.94 -27.53
C GLU A 410 37.44 18.07 -28.33
N ARG A 411 36.52 17.36 -27.65
CA ARG A 411 35.48 16.56 -28.29
C ARG A 411 34.50 17.42 -29.10
N GLU A 412 34.11 18.58 -28.58
CA GLU A 412 33.21 19.52 -29.26
C GLU A 412 33.87 20.17 -30.48
N GLN A 413 35.15 20.57 -30.36
CA GLN A 413 35.94 21.08 -31.49
C GLN A 413 36.05 20.06 -32.63
N ARG A 414 36.16 18.77 -32.32
CA ARG A 414 36.20 17.69 -33.32
C ARG A 414 34.84 17.38 -33.96
N SER A 415 33.73 17.69 -33.27
CA SER A 415 32.37 17.38 -33.75
C SER A 415 31.64 18.57 -34.40
N SER A 416 32.04 19.81 -34.14
CA SER A 416 31.51 20.98 -34.83
C SER A 416 32.26 21.26 -36.14
N ARG A 417 31.52 21.42 -37.26
CA ARG A 417 31.98 22.31 -38.34
C ARG A 417 31.90 23.72 -37.78
N LYS A 418 33.03 24.44 -37.77
CA LYS A 418 33.21 25.81 -37.26
C LYS A 418 31.91 26.63 -37.29
N SER A 419 31.31 26.84 -36.13
CA SER A 419 30.35 27.92 -35.93
C SER A 419 30.97 28.90 -34.95
N THR A 420 31.38 30.04 -35.48
CA THR A 420 31.90 31.18 -34.71
C THR A 420 30.73 31.77 -33.94
N GLN A 421 30.53 31.36 -32.68
CA GLN A 421 29.52 32.01 -31.85
C GLN A 421 30.01 33.40 -31.45
N ALA A 422 29.22 34.41 -31.80
CA ALA A 422 29.42 35.78 -31.33
C ALA A 422 29.34 35.82 -29.79
N PRO A 423 30.08 36.72 -29.12
CA PRO A 423 29.99 36.87 -27.68
C PRO A 423 28.57 37.27 -27.30
N ALA A 424 27.89 36.41 -26.54
CA ALA A 424 26.58 36.71 -25.99
C ALA A 424 26.73 37.79 -24.91
N VAL A 425 25.90 38.82 -24.96
CA VAL A 425 25.77 39.79 -23.85
C VAL A 425 25.24 39.04 -22.64
N ILE A 426 25.97 39.10 -21.53
CA ILE A 426 25.65 38.37 -20.29
C ILE A 426 24.89 39.32 -19.38
N ASP A 427 23.66 38.94 -19.03
CA ASP A 427 22.95 39.56 -17.91
C ASP A 427 23.51 39.01 -16.60
N LEU A 428 24.17 39.87 -15.81
CA LEU A 428 24.75 39.51 -14.51
C LEU A 428 23.71 39.46 -13.39
N GLU A 429 22.52 40.05 -13.59
CA GLU A 429 21.43 40.02 -12.62
C GLU A 429 20.64 38.71 -12.71
N ASP A 430 20.64 38.04 -13.87
CA ASP A 430 20.07 36.71 -14.03
C ASP A 430 20.98 35.60 -13.44
N PRO A 431 20.56 34.90 -12.37
CA PRO A 431 21.35 33.82 -11.78
C PRO A 431 21.65 32.68 -12.76
N ARG A 432 20.78 32.42 -13.74
CA ARG A 432 21.00 31.36 -14.74
C ARG A 432 22.12 31.73 -15.71
N SER A 433 22.11 32.95 -16.21
CA SER A 433 23.15 33.51 -17.08
C SER A 433 24.53 33.50 -16.39
N ARG A 434 24.58 33.86 -15.09
CA ARG A 434 25.80 33.79 -14.28
C ARG A 434 26.33 32.37 -14.08
N MET A 435 25.46 31.40 -13.79
CA MET A 435 25.85 29.99 -13.62
C MET A 435 26.27 29.32 -14.93
N ALA A 436 25.69 29.75 -16.06
CA ALA A 436 26.03 29.24 -17.37
C ALA A 436 27.36 29.79 -17.90
N HIS A 437 27.84 30.93 -17.41
CA HIS A 437 29.10 31.53 -17.81
C HIS A 437 30.29 30.63 -17.48
N PRO A 438 31.30 30.47 -18.37
CA PRO A 438 32.48 29.64 -18.10
C PRO A 438 33.16 29.94 -16.77
N ALA A 439 33.27 31.22 -16.36
CA ALA A 439 33.90 31.57 -15.07
C ALA A 439 33.11 31.09 -13.84
N GLY A 440 31.82 30.79 -13.97
CA GLY A 440 30.98 30.28 -12.88
C GLY A 440 30.91 28.75 -12.81
N ARG A 441 31.46 28.04 -13.80
CA ARG A 441 31.43 26.56 -13.88
C ARG A 441 32.61 25.96 -13.10
N PRO A 442 32.41 24.85 -12.36
CA PRO A 442 33.52 24.13 -11.75
C PRO A 442 34.53 23.64 -12.78
N THR A 443 35.83 23.84 -12.49
CA THR A 443 36.92 23.38 -13.36
C THR A 443 37.35 21.97 -13.00
N VAL A 444 37.36 21.08 -13.99
CA VAL A 444 37.75 19.68 -13.82
C VAL A 444 39.19 19.50 -14.29
N ALA A 445 40.08 19.14 -13.37
CA ALA A 445 41.44 18.76 -13.71
C ALA A 445 41.45 17.38 -14.41
N VAL A 446 42.00 17.34 -15.63
CA VAL A 446 42.09 16.12 -16.44
C VAL A 446 43.55 15.82 -16.80
N PRO A 447 44.02 14.56 -16.71
CA PRO A 447 45.37 14.21 -17.15
C PRO A 447 45.48 14.26 -18.68
N LYS A 448 46.72 14.37 -19.17
CA LYS A 448 47.02 14.30 -20.61
C LYS A 448 46.91 12.84 -21.09
N VAL A 449 45.70 12.42 -21.46
CA VAL A 449 45.41 11.10 -22.02
C VAL A 449 44.88 11.26 -23.46
N PRO A 450 45.37 10.48 -24.44
CA PRO A 450 44.88 10.54 -25.82
C PRO A 450 43.38 10.26 -25.94
N PHE A 451 42.76 10.81 -26.99
CA PHE A 451 41.36 10.53 -27.33
C PHE A 451 41.21 9.06 -27.77
N GLY A 452 40.25 8.33 -27.22
CA GLY A 452 40.03 6.89 -27.48
C GLY A 452 40.50 5.97 -26.33
N GLU A 453 41.44 6.44 -25.50
CA GLU A 453 41.89 5.76 -24.29
C GLU A 453 41.20 6.33 -23.02
N ARG A 454 40.30 7.30 -23.18
CA ARG A 454 39.60 7.93 -22.06
C ARG A 454 38.40 7.07 -21.67
N PRO A 455 37.80 7.32 -20.48
CA PRO A 455 36.52 6.71 -20.14
C PRO A 455 35.48 6.99 -21.22
N LYS A 456 34.70 5.97 -21.63
CA LYS A 456 33.73 6.10 -22.74
C LYS A 456 32.79 7.29 -22.61
N CYS A 457 32.32 7.59 -21.40
CA CYS A 457 31.48 8.77 -21.12
C CYS A 457 32.17 10.14 -21.34
N CYS A 458 33.50 10.17 -21.42
CA CYS A 458 34.30 11.36 -21.73
C CYS A 458 34.62 11.45 -23.22
N ASP A 459 34.88 10.33 -23.91
CA ASP A 459 35.16 10.32 -25.34
C ASP A 459 33.89 10.51 -26.20
N GLN A 460 32.76 9.94 -25.78
CA GLN A 460 31.49 10.02 -26.51
C GLN A 460 30.60 11.14 -25.99
N SER A 461 29.76 11.72 -26.86
CA SER A 461 28.80 12.77 -26.48
C SER A 461 27.60 12.22 -25.68
N SER A 462 27.34 10.92 -25.78
CA SER A 462 26.37 10.18 -24.99
C SER A 462 26.81 8.73 -24.81
N VAL A 463 26.45 8.14 -23.68
CA VAL A 463 26.62 6.72 -23.38
C VAL A 463 25.27 6.07 -23.10
N THR A 464 25.13 4.83 -23.54
CA THR A 464 23.95 4.01 -23.25
C THR A 464 24.17 3.23 -21.97
N VAL A 465 23.22 3.36 -21.06
CA VAL A 465 23.24 2.82 -19.71
C VAL A 465 21.98 2.00 -19.52
N GLN A 466 22.12 0.76 -19.05
CA GLN A 466 20.95 -0.08 -18.79
C GLN A 466 20.21 0.37 -17.53
N VAL A 467 18.87 0.31 -17.55
CA VAL A 467 18.00 0.65 -16.41
C VAL A 467 18.31 -0.18 -15.18
N HIS A 468 18.84 -1.39 -15.37
CA HIS A 468 19.22 -2.26 -14.26
C HIS A 468 20.57 -1.88 -13.60
N VAL A 469 21.21 -0.78 -13.99
CA VAL A 469 22.39 -0.25 -13.32
C VAL A 469 21.96 0.41 -12.01
N MET A 470 22.37 -0.15 -10.88
CA MET A 470 21.96 0.23 -9.51
C MET A 470 20.44 0.26 -9.32
N PRO A 471 19.72 -0.82 -9.66
CA PRO A 471 18.28 -0.78 -9.83
C PRO A 471 17.52 -0.55 -8.52
N ARG A 472 18.16 -0.75 -7.36
CA ARG A 472 17.59 -0.45 -6.04
C ARG A 472 17.74 1.00 -5.61
N MET A 473 18.71 1.71 -6.19
CA MET A 473 19.11 3.05 -5.76
C MET A 473 18.70 4.13 -6.75
N ARG A 474 18.43 3.77 -8.02
CA ARG A 474 17.92 4.67 -9.05
C ARG A 474 16.62 5.34 -8.60
N GLN A 475 16.62 6.67 -8.58
CA GLN A 475 15.49 7.53 -8.23
C GLN A 475 15.53 8.76 -9.14
N ASP A 476 14.38 9.30 -9.51
CA ASP A 476 14.32 10.52 -10.33
C ASP A 476 14.71 11.76 -9.52
N LEU A 477 14.34 11.78 -8.23
CA LEU A 477 14.81 12.77 -7.27
C LEU A 477 16.12 12.28 -6.64
N PRO A 478 17.22 13.07 -6.70
CA PRO A 478 18.50 12.67 -6.13
C PRO A 478 18.38 12.49 -4.62
N TRP A 479 18.87 11.37 -4.09
CA TRP A 479 18.77 11.08 -2.66
C TRP A 479 19.39 12.21 -1.82
N GLN A 480 18.66 12.67 -0.81
CA GLN A 480 19.01 13.81 0.07
C GLN A 480 19.11 15.19 -0.62
N SER A 481 18.70 15.33 -1.88
CA SER A 481 18.41 16.67 -2.41
C SER A 481 17.28 17.36 -1.65
N THR A 482 17.18 18.68 -1.72
CA THR A 482 16.09 19.45 -1.09
C THR A 482 14.71 18.97 -1.57
N SER A 483 14.56 18.74 -2.88
CA SER A 483 13.33 18.22 -3.48
C SER A 483 13.01 16.81 -3.00
N TRP A 484 14.02 15.92 -2.94
CA TRP A 484 13.84 14.57 -2.42
C TRP A 484 13.39 14.60 -0.95
N ALA A 485 14.02 15.43 -0.12
CA ALA A 485 13.71 15.51 1.30
C ALA A 485 12.28 15.99 1.54
N LEU A 486 11.86 17.04 0.81
CA LEU A 486 10.50 17.57 0.88
C LEU A 486 9.45 16.51 0.49
N VAL A 487 9.64 15.86 -0.66
CA VAL A 487 8.71 14.84 -1.15
C VAL A 487 8.67 13.64 -0.21
N TYR A 488 9.83 13.14 0.22
CA TYR A 488 9.92 11.99 1.12
C TYR A 488 9.27 12.28 2.47
N GLN A 489 9.52 13.44 3.08
CA GLN A 489 8.93 13.81 4.37
C GLN A 489 7.41 14.01 4.26
N THR A 490 6.95 14.72 3.22
CA THR A 490 5.51 14.98 3.01
C THR A 490 4.75 13.67 2.83
N LEU A 491 5.22 12.80 1.93
CA LEU A 491 4.61 11.49 1.71
C LEU A 491 4.74 10.57 2.93
N ARG A 492 5.86 10.56 3.65
CA ARG A 492 5.98 9.78 4.90
C ARG A 492 4.96 10.23 5.95
N SER A 493 4.68 11.53 6.05
CA SER A 493 3.69 12.05 7.00
C SER A 493 2.28 11.51 6.72
N HIS A 494 1.95 11.26 5.44
CA HIS A 494 0.69 10.61 5.05
C HIS A 494 0.58 9.16 5.53
N ILE A 495 1.68 8.44 5.76
CA ILE A 495 1.62 7.11 6.38
C ILE A 495 1.13 7.24 7.81
N GLU A 496 1.65 8.20 8.56
CA GLU A 496 1.27 8.43 9.95
C GLU A 496 -0.19 8.92 10.02
N GLY A 497 -0.56 9.87 9.15
CA GLY A 497 -1.93 10.36 9.02
C GLY A 497 -2.94 9.31 8.54
N GLY A 498 -2.56 8.43 7.61
CA GLY A 498 -3.47 7.41 7.06
C GLY A 498 -3.54 6.12 7.91
N ASN A 499 -2.43 5.71 8.52
CA ASN A 499 -2.46 4.62 9.50
C ASN A 499 -3.07 5.04 10.84
N GLY A 500 -3.04 6.34 11.18
CA GLY A 500 -3.56 6.87 12.44
C GLY A 500 -5.01 6.45 12.70
N PRO A 501 -5.96 6.75 11.80
CA PRO A 501 -7.35 6.32 11.92
C PRO A 501 -7.50 4.80 11.98
N LEU A 502 -6.80 4.04 11.14
CA LEU A 502 -6.84 2.56 11.17
C LEU A 502 -6.33 1.99 12.51
N LYS A 503 -5.39 2.69 13.16
CA LYS A 503 -4.84 2.35 14.48
C LYS A 503 -5.58 3.07 15.62
N SER A 504 -6.62 3.83 15.34
CA SER A 504 -7.42 4.52 16.36
C SER A 504 -8.37 3.54 17.06
N VAL A 505 -8.96 3.99 18.17
CA VAL A 505 -10.02 3.26 18.88
C VAL A 505 -11.25 3.05 17.98
N ASP A 506 -11.47 3.95 17.01
CA ASP A 506 -12.67 4.00 16.18
C ASP A 506 -12.65 3.01 15.00
N ALA A 507 -11.46 2.70 14.44
CA ALA A 507 -11.33 1.64 13.43
C ALA A 507 -10.87 0.30 14.03
N ALA A 508 -10.14 0.35 15.16
CA ALA A 508 -9.78 -0.81 15.97
C ALA A 508 -9.04 -1.95 15.24
N LEU A 509 -8.31 -1.68 14.13
CA LEU A 509 -7.56 -2.71 13.40
C LEU A 509 -6.50 -3.40 14.28
N HIS A 510 -5.96 -2.65 15.25
CA HIS A 510 -5.02 -3.11 16.28
C HIS A 510 -5.71 -3.77 17.50
N ALA A 511 -7.02 -3.57 17.67
CA ALA A 511 -7.81 -4.11 18.78
C ALA A 511 -8.21 -5.56 18.48
N ARG A 512 -7.32 -6.50 18.83
CA ARG A 512 -7.54 -7.94 18.63
C ARG A 512 -8.83 -8.47 19.28
N GLU A 513 -9.28 -7.84 20.36
CA GLU A 513 -10.52 -8.16 21.08
C GLU A 513 -11.80 -7.84 20.29
N LYS A 514 -11.71 -6.92 19.31
CA LYS A 514 -12.78 -6.55 18.37
C LYS A 514 -12.76 -7.38 17.08
N ARG A 515 -11.84 -8.33 16.97
CA ARG A 515 -11.62 -9.18 15.79
C ARG A 515 -11.21 -10.61 16.17
N GLN A 516 -12.09 -11.26 16.92
CA GLN A 516 -11.86 -12.59 17.50
C GLN A 516 -11.89 -13.80 16.54
N PRO A 517 -12.66 -13.79 15.42
CA PRO A 517 -12.70 -14.94 14.53
C PRO A 517 -11.31 -15.34 14.00
N ARG A 518 -11.04 -16.66 13.98
CA ARG A 518 -9.71 -17.22 13.73
C ARG A 518 -9.51 -17.67 12.29
N GLY A 519 -8.27 -17.63 11.82
CA GLY A 519 -7.80 -18.08 10.52
C GLY A 519 -7.46 -16.91 9.60
N ARG A 520 -6.50 -17.12 8.68
CA ARG A 520 -6.02 -16.08 7.75
C ARG A 520 -7.15 -15.50 6.89
N VAL A 521 -8.07 -16.33 6.41
CA VAL A 521 -9.25 -15.89 5.64
C VAL A 521 -10.12 -14.95 6.47
N ALA A 522 -10.52 -15.37 7.66
CA ALA A 522 -11.32 -14.55 8.58
C ALA A 522 -10.62 -13.22 8.85
N GLN A 523 -9.34 -13.26 9.21
CA GLN A 523 -8.56 -12.07 9.54
C GLN A 523 -8.41 -11.13 8.34
N SER A 524 -8.31 -11.66 7.10
CA SER A 524 -8.25 -10.89 5.86
C SER A 524 -9.57 -10.17 5.56
N LEU A 525 -10.70 -10.88 5.64
CA LEU A 525 -12.02 -10.31 5.38
C LEU A 525 -12.39 -9.25 6.43
N LEU A 526 -12.15 -9.55 7.71
CA LEU A 526 -12.48 -8.61 8.79
C LEU A 526 -11.62 -7.35 8.70
N ALA A 527 -10.31 -7.47 8.41
CA ALA A 527 -9.45 -6.32 8.15
C ALA A 527 -9.91 -5.51 6.92
N ALA A 528 -10.37 -6.18 5.86
CA ALA A 528 -10.85 -5.53 4.65
C ALA A 528 -12.13 -4.74 4.90
N ILE A 529 -13.05 -5.29 5.70
CA ILE A 529 -14.27 -4.59 6.13
C ILE A 529 -13.91 -3.37 6.98
N THR A 530 -12.97 -3.49 7.92
CA THR A 530 -12.49 -2.35 8.71
C THR A 530 -11.93 -1.23 7.82
N VAL A 531 -11.06 -1.56 6.86
CA VAL A 531 -10.48 -0.55 5.95
C VAL A 531 -11.54 0.03 5.02
N MET A 532 -12.49 -0.78 4.53
CA MET A 532 -13.63 -0.31 3.74
C MET A 532 -14.48 0.70 4.51
N VAL A 533 -14.81 0.39 5.78
CA VAL A 533 -15.60 1.27 6.65
C VAL A 533 -14.83 2.56 6.96
N GLU A 534 -13.52 2.49 7.22
CA GLU A 534 -12.71 3.70 7.42
C GLU A 534 -12.68 4.58 6.17
N ASN A 535 -12.56 3.98 4.97
CA ASN A 535 -12.68 4.73 3.73
C ASN A 535 -14.05 5.42 3.58
N ILE A 536 -15.15 4.77 4.02
CA ILE A 536 -16.49 5.38 4.02
C ILE A 536 -16.55 6.56 5.00
N ILE A 537 -16.02 6.39 6.21
CA ILE A 537 -16.00 7.45 7.25
C ILE A 537 -15.17 8.65 6.76
N GLU A 538 -14.01 8.41 6.16
CA GLU A 538 -13.16 9.47 5.60
C GLU A 538 -13.86 10.22 4.46
N LEU A 539 -14.60 9.51 3.60
CA LEU A 539 -15.41 10.11 2.55
C LEU A 539 -16.51 11.02 3.11
N GLU A 540 -17.23 10.57 4.14
CA GLU A 540 -18.22 11.39 4.83
C GLU A 540 -17.58 12.61 5.50
N ARG A 541 -16.43 12.44 6.17
CA ARG A 541 -15.68 13.50 6.83
C ARG A 541 -15.24 14.57 5.82
N TYR A 542 -14.67 14.16 4.70
CA TYR A 542 -14.26 15.05 3.62
C TYR A 542 -15.43 15.87 3.04
N ARG A 543 -16.60 15.24 2.87
CA ARG A 543 -17.80 15.93 2.38
C ARG A 543 -18.38 16.93 3.37
N ARG A 544 -18.45 16.56 4.65
CA ARG A 544 -18.85 17.49 5.73
C ARG A 544 -17.93 18.72 5.76
N ALA A 545 -16.62 18.52 5.62
CA ALA A 545 -15.65 19.60 5.56
C ALA A 545 -15.79 20.49 4.30
N SER A 546 -16.18 19.89 3.17
CA SER A 546 -16.35 20.62 1.90
C SER A 546 -17.63 21.47 1.81
N LYS A 547 -18.47 21.50 2.87
CA LYS A 547 -19.79 22.19 2.93
C LYS A 547 -20.79 21.77 1.85
N ASP A 548 -20.52 20.68 1.13
CA ASP A 548 -21.36 20.14 0.06
C ASP A 548 -22.36 19.13 0.66
N SER A 549 -23.13 19.61 1.67
CA SER A 549 -23.77 18.78 2.70
C SER A 549 -25.11 18.14 2.32
N ALA A 550 -25.61 18.39 1.10
CA ALA A 550 -26.96 17.94 0.71
C ALA A 550 -27.03 16.44 0.32
N ARG A 551 -25.92 15.82 -0.09
CA ARG A 551 -25.85 14.40 -0.49
C ARG A 551 -24.72 13.68 0.25
N THR A 552 -25.03 12.56 0.89
CA THR A 552 -24.03 11.66 1.47
C THR A 552 -23.26 10.94 0.37
N VAL A 553 -21.99 10.56 0.60
CA VAL A 553 -21.17 9.85 -0.42
C VAL A 553 -21.79 8.51 -0.83
N LEU A 554 -22.62 7.96 0.05
CA LEU A 554 -23.34 6.70 -0.16
C LEU A 554 -24.68 6.88 -0.89
N ASP A 555 -25.10 8.12 -1.20
CA ASP A 555 -26.21 8.39 -2.13
C ASP A 555 -25.69 8.12 -3.55
N LEU A 556 -25.67 6.84 -3.90
CA LEU A 556 -25.40 6.37 -5.26
C LEU A 556 -26.73 6.36 -6.02
N GLU A 557 -26.74 6.97 -7.19
CA GLU A 557 -27.91 6.87 -8.08
C GLU A 557 -27.97 5.43 -8.65
N ALA A 558 -29.16 4.92 -8.94
CA ALA A 558 -29.36 3.52 -9.35
C ALA A 558 -28.57 3.17 -10.63
N ASP A 559 -28.39 4.15 -11.51
CA ASP A 559 -27.69 4.10 -12.80
C ASP A 559 -26.19 4.43 -12.73
N GLU A 560 -25.65 4.81 -11.56
CA GLU A 560 -24.26 5.21 -11.42
C GLU A 560 -23.33 3.99 -11.61
N VAL A 561 -22.64 3.91 -12.76
CA VAL A 561 -21.70 2.83 -13.08
C VAL A 561 -20.36 3.12 -12.43
N LEU A 562 -19.96 2.27 -11.47
CA LEU A 562 -18.61 2.35 -10.90
C LEU A 562 -17.59 1.81 -11.90
N ILE A 563 -16.41 2.42 -11.92
CA ILE A 563 -15.20 1.85 -12.57
C ILE A 563 -15.13 0.37 -12.16
N PRO A 564 -15.15 -0.63 -13.07
CA PRO A 564 -15.15 -2.04 -12.69
C PRO A 564 -13.97 -2.37 -11.78
N TYR A 565 -14.15 -3.32 -10.86
CA TYR A 565 -12.97 -3.85 -10.18
C TYR A 565 -12.09 -4.51 -11.24
N PRO A 566 -10.79 -4.25 -11.25
CA PRO A 566 -9.91 -4.86 -12.22
C PRO A 566 -9.87 -6.38 -12.05
N ALA A 567 -10.61 -7.10 -12.89
CA ALA A 567 -10.58 -8.56 -12.89
C ALA A 567 -9.13 -9.04 -13.02
N SER A 568 -8.77 -10.07 -12.26
CA SER A 568 -7.55 -10.81 -12.53
C SER A 568 -7.72 -11.48 -13.90
N SER A 569 -7.35 -10.79 -14.98
CA SER A 569 -7.09 -11.44 -16.26
C SER A 569 -6.09 -12.54 -15.94
N GLY A 570 -6.53 -13.80 -15.98
CA GLY A 570 -5.65 -14.96 -15.87
C GLY A 570 -4.47 -14.69 -16.78
N ALA A 571 -3.27 -14.84 -16.24
CA ALA A 571 -2.00 -14.48 -16.87
C ALA A 571 -2.09 -14.52 -18.40
N SER A 572 -2.32 -13.36 -19.03
CA SER A 572 -2.00 -13.21 -20.43
C SER A 572 -0.49 -13.39 -20.46
N GLU A 573 -0.06 -14.51 -21.02
CA GLU A 573 1.34 -14.79 -21.29
C GLU A 573 1.98 -13.50 -21.82
N PRO A 574 3.14 -13.07 -21.28
CA PRO A 574 3.91 -12.06 -21.98
C PRO A 574 4.16 -12.66 -23.36
N THR A 575 3.60 -12.04 -24.40
CA THR A 575 3.82 -12.43 -25.79
C THR A 575 5.33 -12.55 -25.99
N GLY A 576 5.80 -13.79 -25.97
CA GLY A 576 7.20 -14.12 -26.03
C GLY A 576 7.69 -13.81 -27.43
N GLY A 577 8.24 -12.62 -27.62
CA GLY A 577 9.18 -12.38 -28.70
C GLY A 577 10.35 -13.34 -28.51
N ALA A 578 10.36 -14.41 -29.29
CA ALA A 578 11.39 -15.43 -29.28
C ALA A 578 12.76 -14.77 -29.47
N ILE A 579 13.52 -14.66 -28.39
CA ILE A 579 14.95 -14.37 -28.47
C ILE A 579 15.60 -15.68 -28.92
N SER A 580 15.80 -15.76 -30.24
CA SER A 580 16.68 -16.73 -30.89
C SER A 580 18.02 -16.74 -30.16
N ARG A 581 18.31 -17.86 -29.49
CA ARG A 581 19.66 -18.19 -29.03
C ARG A 581 20.38 -18.85 -30.21
N SER A 582 21.48 -18.26 -30.64
CA SER A 582 22.54 -18.94 -31.39
C SER A 582 23.77 -18.03 -31.45
N PRO A 583 24.98 -18.60 -31.50
CA PRO A 583 25.65 -19.45 -30.52
C PRO A 583 26.46 -18.62 -29.51
#